data_AF-A0A085WLB5-F1
#
_entry.id   AF-A0A085WLB5-F1
#
_cell.length_a   1.000
_cell.length_b   1.000
_cell.length_c   1.000
_cell.angle_alpha   90.00
_cell.angle_beta   90.00
_cell.angle_gamma   90.00
#
_symmetry.space_group_name_H-M   'P 1'
#
loop_
_entity.id
_entity.type
_entity.pdbx_description
1 polymer ?
#
loop_
_entity_poly.entity_id
_entity_poly.type
_entity_poly.pdbx_seq_one_letter_code
_entity_poly.pdbx_strand_id
1 'polypeptide(L)'
;MLASREILEALQGEGLGGILGCRTELRFRHKNPPEWLELQIEPHGLLHPDCLPQGRPPPCPKCGRDGFSLPAEPILDAASLSQQLDLFRLANFPTVLIGTERFKEAVERHAPRCLSFRELPLR
;
A
#
# COMPACT_ATOMS: atom_id res chain seq x y z
N MET A 1 6.45 3.13 3.62
CA MET A 1 6.07 4.44 3.02
C MET A 1 6.24 5.48 4.11
N LEU A 2 6.87 6.63 3.82
CA LEU A 2 7.12 7.67 4.83
C LEU A 2 6.10 8.81 4.68
N ALA A 3 5.67 9.37 5.81
CA ALA A 3 4.84 10.56 5.87
C ALA A 3 5.39 11.50 6.95
N SER A 4 5.25 12.81 6.75
CA SER A 4 5.46 13.76 7.85
C SER A 4 4.37 13.57 8.90
N ARG A 5 4.64 13.95 10.15
CA ARG A 5 3.62 13.97 11.21
C ARG A 5 2.35 14.72 10.80
N GLU A 6 2.51 15.91 10.22
CA GLU A 6 1.40 16.75 9.77
C GLU A 6 0.50 16.05 8.75
N ILE A 7 1.09 15.41 7.74
CA ILE A 7 0.32 14.68 6.71
C ILE A 7 -0.37 13.47 7.33
N LEU A 8 0.31 12.72 8.21
CA LEU A 8 -0.30 11.57 8.88
C LEU A 8 -1.54 12.00 9.69
N GLU A 9 -1.41 13.05 10.49
CA GLU A 9 -2.50 13.55 11.33
C GLU A 9 -3.68 14.07 10.48
N ALA A 10 -3.39 14.73 9.35
CA ALA A 10 -4.43 15.16 8.40
C ALA A 10 -5.18 13.97 7.79
N LEU A 11 -4.46 12.93 7.34
CA LEU A 11 -5.08 11.71 6.79
C LEU A 11 -5.87 10.92 7.85
N GLN A 12 -5.41 10.88 9.09
CA GLN A 12 -6.14 10.27 10.20
C GLN A 12 -7.42 11.05 10.54
N GLY A 13 -7.39 12.38 10.43
CA GLY A 13 -8.55 13.26 10.60
C GLY A 13 -9.69 13.00 9.61
N GLU A 14 -9.40 12.42 8.44
CA GLU A 14 -10.40 12.02 7.43
C GLU A 14 -11.12 10.70 7.78
N GLY A 15 -10.75 10.03 8.89
CA GLY A 15 -11.35 8.77 9.30
C GLY A 15 -11.05 7.61 8.35
N LEU A 16 -9.84 7.59 7.78
CA LEU A 16 -9.37 6.53 6.91
C LEU A 16 -8.93 5.30 7.72
N GLY A 17 -9.34 4.12 7.27
CA GLY A 17 -8.97 2.85 7.86
C GLY A 17 -7.52 2.45 7.53
N GLY A 18 -6.80 1.94 8.53
CA GLY A 18 -5.44 1.42 8.34
C GLY A 18 -4.34 2.49 8.27
N ILE A 19 -4.63 3.75 8.61
CA ILE A 19 -3.63 4.82 8.63
C ILE A 19 -2.97 4.90 10.01
N LEU A 20 -1.88 4.14 10.18
CA LEU A 20 -1.08 4.10 11.40
C LEU A 20 0.37 4.48 11.09
N GLY A 21 0.98 5.27 11.97
CA GLY A 21 2.37 5.70 11.85
C GLY A 21 3.26 5.16 12.97
N CYS A 22 4.42 4.65 12.59
CA CYS A 22 5.49 4.22 13.49
C CYS A 22 6.62 5.23 13.47
N ARG A 23 7.21 5.48 14.65
CA ARG A 23 8.37 6.36 14.77
C ARG A 23 9.57 5.76 14.06
N THR A 24 10.28 6.59 13.30
CA THR A 24 11.52 6.18 12.61
C THR A 24 12.76 6.57 13.40
N GLU A 25 13.89 5.93 13.10
CA GLU A 25 15.22 6.34 13.60
C GLU A 25 16.01 7.17 12.56
N LEU A 26 15.31 7.81 11.63
CA LEU A 26 15.93 8.61 10.58
C LEU A 26 16.74 9.77 11.17
N ARG A 27 17.96 9.94 10.67
CA ARG A 27 18.86 11.04 11.04
C ARG A 27 19.05 11.97 9.86
N PHE A 28 18.85 13.25 10.08
CA PHE A 28 18.98 14.28 9.04
C PHE A 28 20.23 15.12 9.29
N ARG A 29 20.85 15.57 8.19
CA ARG A 29 22.00 16.50 8.25
C ARG A 29 21.59 17.93 8.57
N HIS A 30 20.33 18.29 8.33
CA HIS A 30 19.79 19.64 8.54
C HIS A 30 19.43 19.90 10.01
N LYS A 31 19.51 21.17 10.43
CA LYS A 31 18.99 21.62 11.73
C LYS A 31 17.45 21.60 11.69
N ASN A 32 16.83 21.03 12.72
CA ASN A 32 15.37 20.91 12.89
C ASN A 32 14.65 20.19 11.73
N PRO A 33 14.94 18.91 11.47
CA PRO A 33 14.20 18.16 10.46
C PRO A 33 12.74 17.95 10.92
N PRO A 34 11.78 17.90 9.97
CA PRO A 34 10.43 17.46 10.29
C PRO A 34 10.46 16.01 10.77
N GLU A 35 9.50 15.66 11.64
CA GLU A 35 9.34 14.29 12.08
C GLU A 35 8.75 13.45 10.94
N TRP A 36 9.48 12.40 10.55
CA TRP A 36 9.05 11.42 9.56
C TRP A 36 8.65 10.12 10.25
N LEU A 37 7.46 9.65 9.92
CA LEU A 37 6.86 8.44 10.42
C LEU A 37 6.78 7.43 9.27
N GLU A 38 6.97 6.15 9.58
CA GLU A 38 6.73 5.07 8.64
C GLU A 38 5.29 4.57 8.79
N LEU A 39 4.57 4.49 7.67
CA LEU A 39 3.22 3.94 7.67
C LEU A 39 3.27 2.42 7.87
N GLN A 40 2.55 1.95 8.88
CA GLN A 40 2.26 0.53 9.05
C GLN A 40 1.19 0.13 8.03
N ILE A 41 1.58 -0.72 7.08
CA ILE A 41 0.72 -1.15 5.97
C ILE A 41 0.64 -2.67 6.02
N GLU A 42 -0.52 -3.17 6.43
CA GLU A 42 -0.76 -4.59 6.61
C GLU A 42 -1.07 -5.32 5.29
N PRO A 43 -0.68 -6.59 5.14
CA PRO A 43 -0.97 -7.39 3.95
C PRO A 43 -2.45 -7.81 3.90
N HIS A 44 -3.18 -7.32 2.90
CA HIS A 44 -4.57 -7.65 2.63
C HIS A 44 -4.82 -7.69 1.12
N GLY A 45 -5.91 -8.31 0.69
CA GLY A 45 -6.23 -8.43 -0.72
C GLY A 45 -5.23 -9.28 -1.51
N LEU A 46 -5.66 -9.70 -2.70
CA LEU A 46 -4.90 -10.56 -3.58
C LEU A 46 -4.97 -10.05 -5.02
N LEU A 47 -3.91 -10.29 -5.79
CA LEU A 47 -4.02 -10.37 -7.24
C LEU A 47 -4.90 -11.55 -7.62
N HIS A 48 -5.86 -11.34 -8.53
CA HIS A 48 -6.76 -12.37 -9.01
C HIS A 48 -6.00 -13.44 -9.83
N PRO A 49 -6.31 -14.74 -9.71
CA PRO A 49 -5.62 -15.80 -10.45
C PRO A 49 -5.55 -15.60 -11.97
N ASP A 50 -6.60 -15.01 -12.56
CA ASP A 50 -6.67 -14.73 -14.01
C ASP A 50 -5.54 -13.82 -14.53
N CYS A 51 -4.92 -12.97 -13.70
CA CYS A 51 -3.78 -12.15 -14.13
C CYS A 51 -2.42 -12.75 -13.78
N LEU A 52 -2.38 -13.90 -13.08
CA LEU A 52 -1.11 -14.53 -12.70
C LEU A 52 -0.54 -15.36 -13.86
N PRO A 53 0.80 -15.42 -14.02
CA PRO A 53 1.41 -16.25 -15.05
C PRO A 53 0.97 -17.71 -14.93
N GLN A 54 0.72 -18.39 -16.04
CA GLN A 54 0.46 -19.84 -16.03
C GLN A 54 1.79 -20.62 -15.92
N GLY A 55 1.75 -21.83 -15.34
CA GLY A 55 2.93 -22.70 -15.26
C GLY A 55 4.01 -22.22 -14.28
N ARG A 56 3.62 -21.40 -13.29
CA ARG A 56 4.54 -20.89 -12.25
C ARG A 56 5.19 -22.06 -11.51
N PRO A 57 6.49 -21.98 -11.19
CA PRO A 57 7.06 -22.91 -10.22
C PRO A 57 6.32 -22.75 -8.88
N PRO A 58 6.24 -23.82 -8.07
CA PRO A 58 5.69 -23.71 -6.72
C PRO A 58 6.52 -22.72 -5.89
N PRO A 59 5.93 -22.11 -4.84
CA PRO A 59 6.65 -21.23 -3.93
C PRO A 59 7.92 -21.90 -3.37
N CYS A 60 8.94 -21.09 -3.09
CA CYS A 60 10.21 -21.58 -2.55
C CYS A 60 9.96 -22.43 -1.28
N PRO A 61 10.36 -23.71 -1.22
CA PRO A 61 10.07 -24.57 -0.08
C PRO A 61 10.77 -24.13 1.22
N LYS A 62 11.75 -23.23 1.13
CA LYS A 62 12.49 -22.71 2.30
C LYS A 62 11.86 -21.46 2.90
N CYS A 63 11.36 -20.53 2.08
CA CYS A 63 10.90 -19.23 2.54
C CYS A 63 9.48 -18.87 2.09
N GLY A 64 8.80 -19.75 1.35
CA GLY A 64 7.44 -19.52 0.85
C GLY A 64 7.32 -18.45 -0.23
N ARG A 65 8.43 -17.86 -0.70
CA ARG A 65 8.41 -16.81 -1.72
C ARG A 65 7.84 -17.36 -3.03
N ASP A 66 6.78 -16.71 -3.50
CA ASP A 66 6.21 -16.91 -4.83
C ASP A 66 6.87 -15.92 -5.81
N GLY A 67 7.67 -16.45 -6.74
CA GLY A 67 8.58 -15.66 -7.57
C GLY A 67 8.00 -15.32 -8.93
N PHE A 68 7.31 -14.20 -9.05
CA PHE A 68 6.84 -13.67 -10.34
C PHE A 68 6.95 -12.14 -10.40
N SER A 69 6.94 -11.59 -11.61
CA SER A 69 6.90 -10.14 -11.85
C SER A 69 5.47 -9.63 -11.80
N LEU A 70 5.28 -8.35 -11.48
CA LEU A 70 3.97 -7.72 -11.51
C LEU A 70 3.35 -7.89 -12.91
N PRO A 71 2.12 -8.43 -13.04
CA PRO A 71 1.45 -8.51 -14.34
C PRO A 71 1.32 -7.14 -15.00
N ALA A 72 1.39 -7.08 -16.33
CA ALA A 72 1.20 -5.83 -17.07
C ALA A 72 -0.19 -5.22 -16.80
N GLU A 73 -1.20 -6.10 -16.75
CA GLU A 73 -2.59 -5.80 -16.41
C GLU A 73 -2.98 -6.56 -15.13
N PRO A 74 -2.60 -6.04 -13.95
CA PRO A 74 -2.99 -6.64 -12.68
C PRO A 74 -4.47 -6.39 -12.41
N ILE A 75 -5.10 -7.43 -11.88
CA ILE A 75 -6.52 -7.46 -11.51
C ILE A 75 -6.58 -7.77 -10.02
N LEU A 76 -7.42 -7.05 -9.28
CA LEU A 76 -7.65 -7.33 -7.87
C LEU A 76 -8.77 -8.36 -7.71
N ASP A 77 -8.56 -9.32 -6.81
CA ASP A 77 -9.61 -10.24 -6.37
C ASP A 77 -10.56 -9.51 -5.41
N ALA A 78 -11.77 -9.22 -5.87
CA ALA A 78 -12.77 -8.45 -5.14
C ALA A 78 -13.19 -9.12 -3.82
N ALA A 79 -13.24 -10.46 -3.79
CA ALA A 79 -13.64 -11.21 -2.60
C ALA A 79 -12.60 -11.15 -1.48
N SER A 80 -11.35 -10.83 -1.82
CA SER A 80 -10.24 -10.72 -0.87
C SER A 80 -10.08 -9.34 -0.22
N LEU A 81 -10.83 -8.33 -0.69
CA LEU A 81 -10.67 -6.94 -0.26
C LEU A 81 -11.32 -6.67 1.10
N SER A 82 -10.63 -5.94 1.95
CA SER A 82 -11.18 -5.47 3.24
C SER A 82 -12.01 -4.20 3.02
N GLN A 83 -13.20 -4.16 3.61
CA GLN A 83 -14.04 -2.95 3.65
C GLN A 83 -13.61 -1.96 4.74
N GLN A 84 -12.67 -2.35 5.61
CA GLN A 84 -12.24 -1.56 6.77
C GLN A 84 -10.93 -0.82 6.56
N LEU A 85 -10.23 -1.06 5.45
CA LEU A 85 -8.91 -0.52 5.18
C LEU A 85 -8.96 0.35 3.93
N ASP A 86 -8.44 1.56 4.04
CA ASP A 86 -8.31 2.49 2.93
C ASP A 86 -6.92 2.44 2.28
N LEU A 87 -5.94 1.81 2.96
CA LEU A 87 -4.59 1.57 2.45
C LEU A 87 -4.06 0.20 2.93
N PHE A 88 -3.58 -0.63 2.01
CA PHE A 88 -2.96 -1.92 2.33
C PHE A 88 -1.95 -2.34 1.23
N ARG A 89 -1.19 -3.40 1.49
CA ARG A 89 -0.32 -4.04 0.50
C ARG A 89 -0.88 -5.40 0.10
N LEU A 90 -0.71 -5.83 -1.14
CA LEU A 90 -1.24 -7.13 -1.56
C LEU A 90 -0.53 -8.28 -0.86
N ALA A 91 -1.28 -9.21 -0.26
CA ALA A 91 -0.71 -10.31 0.51
C ALA A 91 0.11 -11.26 -0.38
N ASN A 92 -0.35 -11.52 -1.60
CA ASN A 92 0.37 -12.33 -2.59
C ASN A 92 1.33 -11.52 -3.49
N PHE A 93 1.41 -10.19 -3.30
CA PHE A 93 2.35 -9.34 -4.02
C PHE A 93 2.75 -8.08 -3.21
N PRO A 94 3.56 -8.22 -2.14
CA PRO A 94 3.72 -7.19 -1.10
C PRO A 94 4.38 -5.86 -1.52
N THR A 95 4.87 -5.77 -2.76
CA THR A 95 5.45 -4.56 -3.34
C THR A 95 4.40 -3.62 -3.95
N VAL A 96 3.15 -4.07 -4.12
CA VAL A 96 2.04 -3.24 -4.59
C VAL A 96 1.23 -2.73 -3.41
N LEU A 97 0.98 -1.42 -3.41
CA LEU A 97 0.08 -0.74 -2.48
C LEU A 97 -1.25 -0.50 -3.17
N ILE A 98 -2.34 -0.78 -2.46
CA ILE A 98 -3.70 -0.51 -2.87
C ILE A 98 -4.28 0.53 -1.93
N GLY A 99 -4.83 1.58 -2.52
CA GLY A 99 -5.60 2.60 -1.82
C GLY A 99 -7.02 2.65 -2.36
N THR A 100 -7.99 2.90 -1.50
CA THR A 100 -9.37 3.19 -1.92
C THR A 100 -9.45 4.57 -2.57
N GLU A 101 -10.57 4.87 -3.23
CA GLU A 101 -10.84 6.21 -3.76
C GLU A 101 -10.81 7.28 -2.64
N ARG A 102 -11.36 6.97 -1.46
CA ARG A 102 -11.29 7.84 -0.27
C ARG A 102 -9.85 8.17 0.13
N PHE A 103 -8.95 7.19 0.11
CA PHE A 103 -7.53 7.43 0.37
C PHE A 103 -6.90 8.33 -0.69
N LYS A 104 -7.18 8.08 -1.98
CA LYS A 104 -6.69 8.91 -3.08
C LYS A 104 -7.11 10.38 -2.90
N GLU A 105 -8.40 10.62 -2.64
CA GLU A 105 -8.94 11.98 -2.47
C GLU A 105 -8.32 12.71 -1.28
N ALA A 106 -8.12 12.01 -0.16
CA ALA A 106 -7.47 12.57 1.02
C ALA A 106 -6.00 12.93 0.75
N VAL A 107 -5.26 12.08 0.03
CA VAL A 107 -3.88 12.36 -0.38
C VAL A 107 -3.82 13.55 -1.34
N GLU A 108 -4.73 13.63 -2.32
CA GLU A 108 -4.78 14.77 -3.25
C GLU A 108 -5.06 16.10 -2.54
N ARG A 109 -5.81 16.07 -1.43
CA ARG A 109 -6.12 17.24 -0.60
C ARG A 109 -4.96 17.66 0.30
N HIS A 110 -4.33 16.72 0.99
CA HIS A 110 -3.38 16.99 2.08
C HIS A 110 -1.90 16.79 1.71
N ALA A 111 -1.63 16.00 0.68
CA ALA A 111 -0.28 15.68 0.21
C ALA A 111 -0.22 15.66 -1.33
N PRO A 112 -0.61 16.78 -1.99
CA PRO A 112 -0.72 16.83 -3.43
C PRO A 112 0.63 16.52 -4.08
N ARG A 113 0.61 15.69 -5.14
CA ARG A 113 1.79 15.27 -5.91
C ARG A 113 2.79 14.39 -5.16
N CYS A 114 2.46 13.90 -3.96
CA CYS A 114 3.31 12.93 -3.25
C CYS A 114 3.19 11.50 -3.80
N LEU A 115 2.03 11.15 -4.37
CA LEU A 115 1.76 9.82 -4.94
C LEU A 115 1.16 9.94 -6.35
N SER A 116 1.39 8.91 -7.16
CA SER A 116 0.66 8.66 -8.40
C SER A 116 -0.31 7.50 -8.20
N PHE A 117 -1.49 7.62 -8.80
CA PHE A 117 -2.54 6.62 -8.69
C PHE A 117 -2.82 6.01 -10.06
N ARG A 118 -3.07 4.71 -10.08
CA ARG A 118 -3.56 3.98 -11.24
C ARG A 118 -4.73 3.13 -10.79
N GLU A 119 -5.88 3.32 -11.43
CA GLU A 119 -7.06 2.49 -11.20
C GLU A 119 -6.78 1.05 -11.65
N LEU A 120 -7.32 0.09 -10.90
CA LEU A 120 -7.19 -1.34 -11.18
C LEU A 120 -8.58 -1.98 -11.31
N PRO A 121 -8.78 -2.87 -12.28
CA PRO A 121 -10.02 -3.63 -12.39
C PRO A 121 -10.17 -4.61 -11.21
N LEU A 122 -11.42 -4.82 -10.82
CA LEU A 122 -11.83 -5.84 -9.86
C LEU A 122 -12.41 -7.05 -10.59
N ARG A 123 -12.27 -8.23 -10.00
CA ARG A 123 -12.91 -9.46 -10.47
C ARG A 123 -13.36 -10.35 -9.33
#